data_AF-A0A510V5U5-F1
#
_entry.id   AF-A0A510V5U5-F1
#
_cell.length_a   1.000
_cell.length_b   1.000
_cell.length_c   1.000
_cell.angle_alpha   90.00
_cell.angle_beta   90.00
_cell.angle_gamma   90.00
#
_symmetry.space_group_name_H-M   'P 1'
#
loop_
_entity.id
_entity.type
_entity.pdbx_description
1 polymer ?
#
loop_
_entity_poly.entity_id
_entity_poly.type
_entity_poly.pdbx_seq_one_letter_code
_entity_poly.pdbx_strand_id
1 'polypeptide(L)'
;MSAAATWVALIVASAVVFALKLAGHLVPKHWLAEPRVARTAALVTVALLSALVAVQTATRGNELVLDARLPALVVAAIALALRAPFIVVVLLAAVTAAVLRALGMP
;
A
#
# COMPACT_ATOMS: atom_id res chain seq x y z
N MET A 1 -16.90 -10.70 -17.79
CA MET A 1 -17.81 -9.53 -17.65
C MET A 1 -18.22 -9.10 -19.06
N SER A 2 -19.50 -8.76 -19.29
CA SER A 2 -19.92 -8.28 -20.62
C SER A 2 -19.40 -6.86 -20.88
N ALA A 3 -19.25 -6.49 -22.16
CA ALA A 3 -18.80 -5.14 -22.53
C ALA A 3 -19.73 -4.06 -21.96
N ALA A 4 -21.05 -4.30 -22.00
CA ALA A 4 -22.05 -3.40 -21.40
C ALA A 4 -21.86 -3.25 -19.88
N ALA A 5 -21.65 -4.34 -19.15
CA ALA A 5 -21.41 -4.29 -17.71
C ALA A 5 -20.13 -3.51 -17.35
N THR A 6 -19.09 -3.61 -18.18
CA THR A 6 -17.82 -2.89 -17.99
C THR A 6 -18.02 -1.38 -18.18
N TRP A 7 -18.75 -0.97 -19.22
CA TRP A 7 -19.09 0.44 -19.46
C TRP A 7 -19.95 1.04 -18.36
N VAL A 8 -20.95 0.30 -17.88
CA VAL A 8 -21.77 0.73 -16.75
C VAL A 8 -20.92 0.91 -15.49
N ALA A 9 -20.05 -0.05 -15.17
CA ALA A 9 -19.14 0.05 -14.01
C ALA A 9 -18.21 1.26 -14.12
N LEU A 10 -17.69 1.54 -15.32
CA LEU A 10 -16.80 2.70 -15.56
C LEU A 10 -17.53 4.03 -15.35
N ILE A 11 -18.75 4.18 -15.89
CA ILE A 11 -19.57 5.39 -15.72
C ILE A 11 -19.92 5.59 -14.25
N VAL A 12 -20.33 4.52 -13.56
CA VAL A 12 -20.65 4.56 -12.13
C VAL A 12 -19.42 4.94 -11.30
N ALA A 13 -18.27 4.31 -11.53
CA ALA A 13 -17.03 4.64 -10.84
C ALA A 13 -16.63 6.11 -11.06
N SER A 14 -16.75 6.60 -12.29
CA SER A 14 -16.48 8.01 -12.64
C SER A 14 -17.42 8.97 -11.90
N ALA A 15 -18.73 8.65 -11.85
CA ALA A 15 -19.72 9.44 -11.13
C ALA A 15 -19.46 9.46 -9.61
N VAL A 16 -19.07 8.32 -9.03
CA VAL A 16 -18.71 8.21 -7.60
C VAL A 16 -17.48 9.07 -7.28
N VAL A 17 -16.43 9.00 -8.10
CA VAL A 17 -15.23 9.83 -7.90
C VAL A 17 -15.57 11.32 -8.02
N PHE A 18 -16.41 11.69 -8.99
CA PHE A 18 -16.88 13.07 -9.14
C PHE A 18 -17.68 13.54 -7.92
N ALA A 19 -18.62 12.73 -7.44
CA ALA A 19 -19.42 13.04 -6.26
C ALA A 19 -18.54 13.19 -5.01
N LEU A 20 -17.52 12.35 -4.85
CA LEU A 20 -16.57 12.44 -3.73
C LEU A 20 -15.75 13.73 -3.79
N LYS A 21 -15.30 14.13 -4.99
CA LYS A 21 -14.58 15.40 -5.20
C LYS A 21 -15.48 16.61 -4.90
N LEU A 22 -16.73 16.56 -5.36
CA LEU A 22 -17.72 17.60 -5.10
C LEU A 22 -18.03 17.70 -3.60
N ALA A 23 -18.25 16.56 -2.93
CA ALA A 23 -18.44 16.51 -1.49
C ALA A 23 -17.26 17.14 -0.75
N GLY A 24 -16.02 16.77 -1.09
CA GLY A 24 -14.81 17.37 -0.52
C GLY A 24 -14.68 18.88 -0.76
N HIS A 25 -15.16 19.39 -1.91
CA HIS A 25 -15.19 20.83 -2.19
C HIS A 25 -16.23 21.58 -1.36
N LEU A 26 -17.36 20.95 -1.07
CA LEU A 26 -18.42 21.50 -0.23
C LEU A 26 -18.11 21.43 1.27
N VAL A 27 -17.09 20.65 1.68
CA VAL A 27 -16.68 20.55 3.09
C VAL A 27 -16.21 21.93 3.58
N PRO A 28 -16.82 22.46 4.66
CA PRO A 28 -16.43 23.75 5.19
C PRO A 28 -14.99 23.77 5.72
N LYS A 29 -14.24 24.83 5.40
CA LYS A 29 -12.83 24.99 5.81
C LYS A 29 -12.60 24.89 7.32
N HIS A 30 -13.59 25.26 8.13
CA HIS A 30 -13.50 25.20 9.59
C HIS A 30 -13.45 23.75 10.14
N TRP A 31 -13.93 22.75 9.39
CA TRP A 31 -13.85 21.33 9.80
C TRP A 31 -12.47 20.74 9.49
N LEU A 32 -11.84 21.22 8.42
CA LEU A 32 -10.50 20.80 8.00
C LEU A 32 -9.38 21.50 8.78
N ALA A 33 -9.66 22.65 9.39
CA ALA A 33 -8.72 23.41 10.21
C ALA A 33 -8.46 22.77 11.58
N GLU A 34 -9.26 21.78 11.98
CA GLU A 34 -9.07 21.06 13.23
C GLU A 34 -7.76 20.24 13.16
N PRO A 35 -6.79 20.43 14.09
CA PRO A 35 -5.49 19.76 14.06
C PRO A 35 -5.59 18.23 13.96
N ARG A 36 -6.65 17.65 14.54
CA ARG A 36 -6.91 16.20 14.52
C ARG A 36 -7.27 15.69 13.12
N VAL A 37 -8.06 16.45 12.36
CA VAL A 37 -8.48 16.09 11.01
C VAL A 37 -7.29 16.17 10.05
N ALA A 38 -6.50 17.24 10.14
CA ALA A 38 -5.28 17.39 9.34
C ALA A 38 -4.26 16.27 9.61
N ARG A 39 -4.03 15.93 10.89
CA ARG A 39 -3.12 14.83 11.27
C ARG A 39 -3.60 13.49 10.73
N THR A 40 -4.90 13.22 10.80
CA THR A 40 -5.47 11.96 10.32
C THR A 40 -5.36 11.88 8.79
N ALA A 41 -5.70 12.94 8.08
CA ALA A 41 -5.58 13.01 6.62
C ALA A 41 -4.13 12.76 6.14
N ALA A 42 -3.14 13.31 6.84
CA ALA A 42 -1.73 13.05 6.53
C ALA A 42 -1.33 11.58 6.77
N LEU A 43 -1.87 10.95 7.81
CA LEU A 43 -1.59 9.54 8.12
C LEU A 43 -2.32 8.57 7.17
N VAL A 44 -3.46 8.95 6.59
CA VAL A 44 -4.23 8.11 5.66
C VAL A 44 -3.37 7.70 4.47
N THR A 45 -2.61 8.62 3.86
CA THR A 45 -1.74 8.28 2.72
C THR A 45 -0.67 7.26 3.11
N VAL A 46 -0.02 7.46 4.25
CA VAL A 46 1.01 6.53 4.76
C VAL A 46 0.39 5.17 5.08
N ALA A 47 -0.79 5.16 5.71
CA ALA A 47 -1.51 3.94 6.06
C ALA A 47 -1.96 3.15 4.82
N LEU A 48 -2.52 3.82 3.81
CA LEU A 48 -2.95 3.20 2.56
C LEU A 48 -1.77 2.63 1.77
N LEU A 49 -0.66 3.37 1.65
CA LEU A 49 0.55 2.87 0.98
C LEU A 49 1.17 1.70 1.76
N SER A 50 1.20 1.77 3.09
CA SER A 50 1.70 0.68 3.94
C SER A 50 0.82 -0.56 3.83
N ALA A 51 -0.51 -0.41 3.84
CA ALA A 51 -1.46 -1.49 3.64
C ALA A 51 -1.31 -2.11 2.24
N LEU A 52 -1.13 -1.29 1.21
CA LEU A 52 -0.87 -1.76 -0.16
C LEU A 52 0.41 -2.60 -0.22
N VAL A 53 1.49 -2.16 0.41
CA VAL A 53 2.74 -2.94 0.48
C VAL A 53 2.50 -4.24 1.26
N ALA A 54 1.80 -4.20 2.40
CA ALA A 54 1.49 -5.40 3.18
C ALA A 54 0.65 -6.42 2.38
N VAL A 55 -0.39 -5.98 1.67
CA VAL A 55 -1.22 -6.86 0.84
C VAL A 55 -0.45 -7.39 -0.36
N GLN A 56 0.33 -6.55 -1.05
CA GLN A 56 1.14 -7.00 -2.19
C GLN A 56 2.31 -7.92 -1.80
N THR A 57 2.74 -7.89 -0.54
CA THR A 57 3.79 -8.79 -0.02
C THR A 57 3.21 -10.11 0.47
N ALA A 58 2.00 -10.11 1.03
CA ALA A 58 1.34 -11.30 1.57
C ALA A 58 0.46 -12.06 0.56
N THR A 59 0.04 -11.42 -0.52
CA THR A 59 -0.93 -11.97 -1.47
C THR A 59 -0.39 -11.92 -2.90
N ARG A 60 -0.61 -13.00 -3.66
CA ARG A 60 -0.52 -12.99 -5.13
C ARG A 60 -1.90 -13.27 -5.70
N GLY A 61 -2.52 -12.26 -6.33
CA GLY A 61 -3.88 -12.38 -6.84
C GLY A 61 -4.89 -12.56 -5.70
N ASN A 62 -5.48 -13.75 -5.58
CA ASN A 62 -6.47 -14.09 -4.56
C ASN A 62 -5.98 -15.15 -3.54
N GLU A 63 -4.70 -15.54 -3.62
CA GLU A 63 -4.11 -16.54 -2.75
C GLU A 63 -3.12 -15.91 -1.77
N LEU A 64 -3.24 -16.30 -0.50
CA LEU A 64 -2.26 -15.99 0.55
C LEU A 64 -1.02 -16.84 0.30
N VAL A 65 0.06 -16.21 -0.15
CA VAL A 65 1.32 -16.89 -0.42
C VAL A 65 2.36 -16.36 0.55
N LEU A 66 2.90 -17.24 1.38
CA LEU A 66 4.09 -16.96 2.19
C LEU A 66 5.32 -16.98 1.26
N ASP A 67 5.45 -15.92 0.45
CA ASP A 67 6.51 -15.68 -0.54
C ASP A 67 7.82 -15.26 0.16
N ALA A 68 8.96 -15.49 -0.50
CA ALA A 68 10.30 -15.02 -0.09
C ALA A 68 10.36 -13.52 0.29
N ARG A 69 9.39 -12.72 -0.16
CA ARG A 69 9.22 -11.30 0.19
C ARG A 69 9.00 -11.05 1.68
N LEU A 70 8.27 -11.91 2.38
CA LEU A 70 7.89 -11.69 3.78
C LEU A 70 9.10 -11.79 4.73
N PRO A 71 9.95 -12.83 4.65
CA PRO A 71 11.18 -12.89 5.43
C PRO A 71 12.16 -11.77 5.05
N ALA A 72 12.27 -11.43 3.77
CA ALA A 72 13.13 -10.33 3.32
C ALA A 72 12.68 -8.97 3.90
N LEU A 73 11.38 -8.73 4.00
CA LEU A 73 10.82 -7.54 4.65
C LEU A 73 11.14 -7.51 6.15
N VAL A 74 11.06 -8.65 6.84
CA VAL A 74 11.44 -8.76 8.25
C VAL A 74 12.92 -8.43 8.45
N VAL A 75 13.81 -8.96 7.60
CA VAL A 75 15.24 -8.62 7.65
C VAL A 75 15.46 -7.12 7.44
N ALA A 76 14.77 -6.51 6.46
CA ALA A 76 14.85 -5.07 6.23
C ALA A 76 14.39 -4.26 7.45
N ALA A 77 13.27 -4.65 8.06
CA ALA A 77 12.72 -4.01 9.25
C ALA A 77 13.69 -4.08 10.44
N ILE A 78 14.33 -5.23 10.66
CA ILE A 78 15.34 -5.42 11.71
C ILE A 78 16.57 -4.54 11.44
N ALA A 79 17.09 -4.53 10.20
CA ALA A 79 18.25 -3.71 9.84
C ALA A 79 17.95 -2.21 10.01
N LEU A 80 16.75 -1.77 9.66
CA LEU A 80 16.30 -0.39 9.87
C LEU A 80 16.15 -0.05 11.36
N ALA A 81 15.63 -0.98 12.18
CA ALA A 81 15.52 -0.80 13.63
C ALA A 81 16.89 -0.66 14.30
N LEU A 82 17.90 -1.34 13.77
CA LEU A 82 19.30 -1.19 14.17
C LEU A 82 19.96 0.10 13.65
N ARG A 83 19.21 0.98 12.97
CA ARG A 83 19.69 2.23 12.36
C ARG A 83 20.79 2.02 11.32
N ALA A 84 20.78 0.88 10.61
CA ALA A 84 21.70 0.65 9.51
C ALA A 84 21.49 1.69 8.39
N PRO A 85 22.55 2.07 7.65
CA PRO A 85 22.39 2.99 6.51
C PRO A 85 21.47 2.37 5.46
N PHE A 86 20.65 3.21 4.80
CA PHE A 86 19.58 2.76 3.90
C PHE A 86 20.07 1.76 2.82
N ILE A 87 21.27 1.98 2.27
CA ILE A 87 21.89 1.08 1.30
C ILE A 87 22.06 -0.34 1.86
N VAL A 88 22.47 -0.48 3.13
CA VAL A 88 22.68 -1.78 3.78
C VAL A 88 21.36 -2.49 4.02
N VAL A 89 20.32 -1.76 4.43
CA VAL A 89 18.96 -2.30 4.59
C VAL A 89 18.46 -2.89 3.28
N VAL A 90 18.58 -2.15 2.18
CA VAL A 90 18.14 -2.58 0.85
C VAL A 90 18.94 -3.78 0.37
N LEU A 91 20.26 -3.78 0.54
CA LEU A 91 21.13 -4.90 0.17
C LEU A 91 20.76 -6.18 0.94
N LEU A 92 20.58 -6.10 2.26
CA LEU A 92 20.22 -7.25 3.08
C LEU A 92 18.85 -7.83 2.67
N ALA A 93 17.87 -6.97 2.42
CA ALA A 93 16.56 -7.39 1.95
C ALA A 93 16.64 -8.08 0.58
N ALA A 94 17.38 -7.49 -0.36
CA ALA A 94 17.55 -8.02 -1.71
C ALA A 94 18.29 -9.37 -1.71
N VAL A 95 19.38 -9.47 -0.94
CA VAL A 95 20.14 -10.73 -0.79
C VAL A 95 19.28 -11.80 -0.15
N THR A 96 18.52 -11.45 0.90
CA THR A 96 17.59 -12.40 1.54
C THR A 96 16.56 -12.89 0.52
N ALA A 97 15.89 -12.00 -0.20
CA ALA A 97 14.92 -12.39 -1.22
C ALA A 97 15.54 -13.26 -2.33
N ALA A 98 16.75 -12.92 -2.78
CA ALA A 98 17.46 -13.66 -3.83
C ALA A 98 17.87 -15.07 -3.38
N VAL A 99 18.41 -15.21 -2.16
CA VAL A 99 18.79 -16.51 -1.58
C VAL A 99 17.57 -17.39 -1.39
N LEU A 100 16.51 -16.83 -0.81
CA LEU A 100 15.26 -17.56 -0.60
C LEU A 100 14.69 -18.04 -1.95
N ARG A 101 14.61 -17.15 -2.95
CA ARG A 101 14.17 -17.53 -4.29
C ARG A 101 15.06 -18.59 -4.95
N ALA A 102 16.38 -18.54 -4.74
CA ALA A 102 17.31 -19.56 -5.23
C ALA A 102 17.12 -20.93 -4.57
N LEU A 103 16.62 -20.97 -3.32
CA LEU A 103 16.29 -22.19 -2.59
C LEU A 103 14.92 -22.78 -2.97
N GLY A 104 14.21 -22.18 -3.92
CA GLY A 104 12.97 -22.74 -4.49
C GLY A 104 11.68 -22.28 -3.82
N MET A 105 11.73 -21.32 -2.86
CA MET A 105 10.51 -20.63 -2.46
C MET A 105 10.11 -19.55 -3.48
N PRO A 106 8.82 -19.47 -3.84
CA PRO A 106 8.33 -18.56 -4.89
C PRO A 106 8.54 -17.07 -4.55
#